data_AF-A0A2K8MEY8-F1
#
_entry.id   AF-A0A2K8MEY8-F1
#
_cell.length_a   1.000
_cell.length_b   1.000
_cell.length_c   1.000
_cell.angle_alpha   90.00
_cell.angle_beta   90.00
_cell.angle_gamma   90.00
#
_symmetry.space_group_name_H-M   'P 1'
#
loop_
_entity.id
_entity.type
_entity.pdbx_description
1 polymer ?
#
loop_
_entity_poly.entity_id
_entity_poly.type
_entity_poly.pdbx_seq_one_letter_code
_entity_poly.pdbx_strand_id
1 'polypeptide(L)'
;MEWCRGGNPARTTEDVIEGAIRDIAGSLRGDLVPHVDTYKIRVREGTKGLSKEVANRFKELVKLTKRDARGACAGWDAMRAEAAGYPSLLFNLGLCAEQRGEYEKALGLYQDAAQAGANEGREGFERATRLIAGRADAQERAKRRRG
;
A
#
# COMPACT_ATOMS: atom_id res chain seq x y z
N MET A 1 -1.42 -36.37 -47.83
CA MET A 1 -1.18 -36.34 -46.38
C MET A 1 -2.01 -37.43 -45.76
N GLU A 2 -1.35 -38.52 -45.42
CA GLU A 2 -1.96 -39.78 -44.99
C GLU A 2 -2.29 -39.69 -43.49
N TRP A 3 -3.56 -39.86 -43.15
CA TRP A 3 -4.04 -39.87 -41.77
C TRP A 3 -3.88 -41.31 -41.25
N CYS A 4 -2.93 -41.54 -40.33
CA CYS A 4 -2.67 -42.88 -39.80
C CYS A 4 -3.86 -43.38 -38.98
N ARG A 5 -4.62 -44.31 -39.55
CA ARG A 5 -5.72 -45.02 -38.88
C ARG A 5 -5.11 -46.07 -37.94
N GLY A 6 -5.21 -45.86 -36.62
CA GLY A 6 -4.81 -46.85 -35.60
C GLY A 6 -3.78 -46.38 -34.56
N GLY A 7 -3.33 -45.12 -34.60
CA GLY A 7 -2.50 -44.57 -33.53
C GLY A 7 -3.36 -44.21 -32.33
N ASN A 8 -3.20 -44.92 -31.21
CA ASN A 8 -3.69 -44.44 -29.92
C ASN A 8 -2.90 -43.17 -29.58
N PRO A 9 -3.50 -41.96 -29.59
CA PRO A 9 -2.73 -40.76 -29.33
C PRO A 9 -2.20 -40.83 -27.89
N ALA A 10 -0.93 -40.44 -27.68
CA ALA A 10 -0.31 -40.48 -26.35
C ALA A 10 -1.03 -39.62 -25.31
N ARG A 11 -1.94 -38.75 -25.74
CA ARG A 11 -2.88 -37.96 -24.94
C ARG A 11 -4.21 -37.85 -25.67
N THR A 12 -5.30 -38.00 -24.93
CA THR A 12 -6.66 -37.77 -25.41
C THR A 12 -6.93 -36.27 -25.57
N THR A 13 -8.01 -35.91 -26.26
CA THR A 13 -8.44 -34.50 -26.35
C THR A 13 -8.74 -33.94 -24.96
N GLU A 14 -9.33 -34.76 -24.10
CA GLU A 14 -9.62 -34.46 -22.70
C GLU A 14 -8.34 -34.16 -21.92
N ASP A 15 -7.26 -34.92 -22.10
CA ASP A 15 -5.97 -34.67 -21.46
C ASP A 15 -5.37 -33.32 -21.89
N VAL A 16 -5.53 -32.95 -23.16
CA VAL A 16 -5.06 -31.66 -23.70
C VAL A 16 -5.89 -30.51 -23.10
N ILE A 17 -7.22 -30.66 -23.02
CA ILE A 17 -8.11 -29.67 -22.41
C ILE A 17 -7.79 -29.49 -20.92
N GLU A 18 -7.61 -30.59 -20.17
CA GLU A 18 -7.28 -30.52 -18.75
C GLU A 18 -5.92 -29.86 -18.51
N GLY A 19 -4.92 -30.15 -19.35
CA GLY A 19 -3.64 -29.44 -19.36
C GLY A 19 -3.81 -27.93 -19.55
N ALA A 20 -4.56 -27.52 -20.57
CA ALA A 20 -4.83 -26.11 -20.85
C ALA A 20 -5.56 -25.41 -19.68
N ILE A 21 -6.55 -26.06 -19.06
CA ILE A 21 -7.26 -25.53 -17.89
C ILE A 21 -6.28 -25.32 -16.71
N ARG A 22 -5.40 -26.29 -16.44
CA ARG A 22 -4.40 -26.18 -15.36
C ARG A 22 -3.41 -25.04 -15.60
N ASP A 23 -2.96 -24.87 -16.84
CA ASP A 23 -2.03 -23.79 -17.21
C ASP A 23 -2.69 -22.42 -17.07
N ILE A 24 -3.93 -22.26 -17.56
CA ILE A 24 -4.71 -21.03 -17.40
C ILE A 24 -4.95 -20.75 -15.91
N ALA A 25 -5.40 -21.74 -15.15
CA ALA A 25 -5.63 -21.59 -13.72
C ALA A 25 -4.34 -21.24 -12.95
N GLY A 26 -3.21 -21.80 -13.35
CA GLY A 26 -1.88 -21.48 -12.80
C GLY A 26 -1.49 -20.02 -13.07
N SER A 27 -1.66 -19.56 -14.30
CA SER A 27 -1.39 -18.18 -14.70
C SER A 27 -2.30 -17.18 -13.98
N LEU A 28 -3.61 -17.44 -13.94
CA LEU A 28 -4.59 -16.55 -13.33
C LEU A 28 -4.50 -16.51 -11.80
N ARG A 29 -3.95 -17.55 -11.16
CA ARG A 29 -3.85 -17.60 -9.70
C ARG A 29 -3.06 -16.41 -9.14
N GLY A 30 -2.01 -15.96 -9.81
CA GLY A 30 -1.21 -14.81 -9.36
C GLY A 30 -2.00 -13.50 -9.33
N ASP A 31 -2.89 -13.31 -10.31
CA ASP A 31 -3.69 -12.09 -10.45
C ASP A 31 -4.89 -12.05 -9.50
N LEU A 32 -5.36 -13.22 -9.07
CA LEU A 32 -6.57 -13.37 -8.24
C LEU A 32 -6.26 -13.58 -6.76
N VAL A 33 -5.11 -14.18 -6.42
CA VAL A 33 -4.80 -14.52 -5.03
C VAL A 33 -4.28 -13.29 -4.28
N PRO A 34 -4.85 -12.99 -3.10
CA PRO A 34 -4.35 -11.92 -2.24
C PRO A 34 -2.88 -12.15 -1.87
N HIS A 35 -2.09 -11.10 -2.00
CA HIS A 35 -0.68 -11.09 -1.62
C HIS A 35 -0.40 -9.95 -0.63
N VAL A 36 0.71 -10.09 0.11
CA VAL A 36 1.20 -9.05 1.02
C VAL A 36 2.38 -8.37 0.36
N ASP A 37 2.23 -7.07 0.11
CA ASP A 37 3.32 -6.24 -0.38
C ASP A 37 4.04 -5.52 0.76
N THR A 38 5.35 -5.39 0.62
CA THR A 38 6.17 -4.52 1.48
C THR A 38 6.65 -3.33 0.68
N TYR A 39 6.24 -2.13 1.09
CA TYR A 39 6.63 -0.88 0.45
C TYR A 39 7.69 -0.14 1.27
N LYS A 40 8.67 0.45 0.58
CA LYS A 40 9.65 1.38 1.18
C LYS A 40 9.28 2.81 0.77
N ILE A 41 8.39 3.44 1.51
CA ILE A 41 7.94 4.80 1.22
C ILE A 41 8.86 5.79 1.93
N ARG A 42 9.36 6.78 1.19
CA ARG A 42 10.19 7.84 1.75
C ARG A 42 9.31 8.91 2.38
N VAL A 43 9.73 9.42 3.52
CA VAL A 43 9.11 10.59 4.16
C VAL A 43 9.46 11.85 3.37
N ARG A 44 8.61 12.87 3.42
CA ARG A 44 8.92 14.18 2.85
C ARG A 44 9.84 14.95 3.80
N GLU A 45 10.87 15.57 3.22
CA GLU A 45 11.89 16.32 3.97
C GLU A 45 11.82 17.84 3.73
N GLY A 46 10.99 18.28 2.79
CA GLY A 46 10.85 19.70 2.48
C GLY A 46 10.43 20.49 3.72
N THR A 47 11.01 21.70 3.89
CA THR A 47 10.70 22.64 4.98
C THR A 47 10.35 24.06 4.50
N LYS A 48 10.05 24.22 3.21
CA LYS A 48 9.71 25.53 2.62
C LYS A 48 8.43 26.07 3.26
N GLY A 49 8.46 27.31 3.76
CA GLY A 49 7.28 27.98 4.36
C GLY A 49 7.15 27.82 5.88
N LEU A 50 8.02 27.03 6.53
CA LEU A 50 8.08 26.94 7.99
C LEU A 50 9.02 28.02 8.57
N SER A 51 8.78 28.43 9.82
CA SER A 51 9.77 29.22 10.57
C SER A 51 11.04 28.39 10.80
N LYS A 52 12.16 29.06 11.06
CA LYS A 52 13.46 28.41 11.22
C LYS A 52 13.45 27.38 12.37
N GLU A 53 12.78 27.72 13.46
CA GLU A 53 12.67 26.91 14.67
C GLU A 53 11.84 25.65 14.41
N VAL A 54 10.69 25.79 13.75
CA VAL A 54 9.82 24.66 13.39
C VAL A 54 10.49 23.77 12.34
N ALA A 55 11.14 24.38 11.34
CA ALA A 55 11.87 23.67 10.30
C ALA A 55 13.01 22.81 10.87
N ASN A 56 13.76 23.34 11.84
CA ASN A 56 14.84 22.59 12.49
C ASN A 56 14.29 21.38 13.26
N ARG A 57 13.23 21.57 14.06
CA ARG A 57 12.58 20.43 14.75
C ARG A 57 12.05 19.40 13.77
N PHE A 58 11.42 19.83 12.67
CA PHE A 58 10.92 18.92 11.64
C PHE A 58 12.06 18.09 11.01
N LYS A 59 13.20 18.71 10.71
CA LYS A 59 14.38 18.00 10.16
C LYS A 59 14.96 16.99 11.14
N GLU A 60 14.98 17.30 12.44
CA GLU A 60 15.41 16.33 13.45
C GLU A 60 14.48 15.11 13.50
N LEU A 61 13.17 15.30 13.35
CA LEU A 61 12.22 14.19 13.23
C LEU A 61 12.43 13.38 11.95
N VAL A 62 12.69 14.04 10.81
CA VAL A 62 13.07 13.35 9.56
C VAL A 62 14.31 12.50 9.78
N LYS A 63 15.36 13.01 10.44
CA LYS A 63 16.56 12.21 10.76
C LYS A 63 16.24 11.06 11.71
N LEU A 64 15.37 11.29 12.69
CA LEU A 64 14.95 10.30 13.68
C LEU A 64 14.32 9.06 13.01
N THR A 65 13.62 9.22 11.88
CA THR A 65 13.01 8.09 11.14
C THR A 65 13.98 6.97 10.78
N LYS A 66 15.28 7.28 10.62
CA LYS A 66 16.31 6.29 10.30
C LYS A 66 16.55 5.28 11.43
N ARG A 67 16.25 5.65 12.67
CA ARG A 67 16.49 4.83 13.87
C ARG A 67 15.22 4.54 14.67
N ASP A 68 14.25 5.44 14.63
CA ASP A 68 13.00 5.37 15.38
C ASP A 68 11.87 6.08 14.61
N ALA A 69 11.21 5.32 13.74
CA ALA A 69 10.05 5.81 13.01
C ALA A 69 8.86 6.13 13.94
N ARG A 70 8.70 5.40 15.06
CA ARG A 70 7.58 5.62 15.99
C ARG A 70 7.76 6.92 16.78
N GLY A 71 8.97 7.18 17.26
CA GLY A 71 9.31 8.45 17.90
C GLY A 71 9.20 9.63 16.94
N ALA A 72 9.57 9.47 15.68
CA ALA A 72 9.35 10.49 14.66
C ALA A 72 7.86 10.80 14.46
N CYS A 73 7.01 9.76 14.38
CA CYS A 73 5.55 9.92 14.30
C CYS A 73 4.99 10.68 15.50
N ALA A 74 5.39 10.32 16.73
CA ALA A 74 4.95 11.02 17.93
C ALA A 74 5.37 12.50 17.94
N GLY A 75 6.60 12.80 17.48
CA GLY A 75 7.07 14.17 17.35
C GLY A 75 6.30 14.98 16.29
N TRP A 76 5.93 14.36 15.18
CA TRP A 76 5.10 15.02 14.16
C TRP A 76 3.68 15.29 14.65
N ASP A 77 3.07 14.36 15.39
CA ASP A 77 1.76 14.59 16.02
C ASP A 77 1.83 15.78 17.00
N ALA A 78 2.90 15.88 17.80
CA ALA A 78 3.08 16.96 18.77
C ALA A 78 3.21 18.36 18.15
N MET A 79 3.80 18.48 16.94
CA MET A 79 3.97 19.77 16.25
C MET A 79 2.84 20.14 15.29
N ARG A 80 1.77 19.34 15.22
CA ARG A 80 0.67 19.54 14.27
C ARG A 80 0.04 20.94 14.35
N ALA A 81 -0.08 21.51 15.54
CA ALA A 81 -0.64 22.85 15.72
C ALA A 81 0.27 23.95 15.14
N GLU A 82 1.58 23.76 15.19
CA GLU A 82 2.59 24.76 14.79
C GLU A 82 2.85 24.76 13.27
N ALA A 83 2.55 23.64 12.61
CA ALA A 83 2.73 23.44 11.17
C ALA A 83 1.44 22.91 10.52
N ALA A 84 0.28 23.43 10.98
CA ALA A 84 -1.01 23.08 10.44
C ALA A 84 -1.07 23.39 8.93
N GLY A 85 -1.61 22.46 8.14
CA GLY A 85 -1.67 22.60 6.69
C GLY A 85 -0.33 22.38 5.97
N TYR A 86 0.77 22.09 6.69
CA TYR A 86 2.07 21.93 6.06
C TYR A 86 2.17 20.63 5.23
N PRO A 87 2.45 20.68 3.91
CA PRO A 87 2.29 19.51 3.03
C PRO A 87 3.16 18.32 3.44
N SER A 88 4.42 18.57 3.80
CA SER A 88 5.33 17.50 4.23
C SER A 88 4.90 16.88 5.56
N LEU A 89 4.36 17.68 6.48
CA LEU A 89 3.88 17.17 7.77
C LEU A 89 2.61 16.34 7.58
N LEU A 90 1.65 16.83 6.81
CA LEU A 90 0.41 16.11 6.50
C LEU A 90 0.69 14.76 5.85
N PHE A 91 1.58 14.72 4.85
CA PHE A 91 1.96 13.47 4.20
C PHE A 91 2.63 12.50 5.17
N ASN A 92 3.59 12.97 5.96
CA ASN A 92 4.31 12.12 6.93
C ASN A 92 3.38 11.60 8.03
N LEU A 93 2.43 12.41 8.50
CA LEU A 93 1.37 11.95 9.41
C LEU A 93 0.46 10.91 8.76
N GLY A 94 0.18 11.03 7.46
CA GLY A 94 -0.53 10.03 6.67
C GLY A 94 0.18 8.67 6.72
N LEU A 95 1.50 8.66 6.50
CA LEU A 95 2.33 7.45 6.64
C LEU A 95 2.26 6.87 8.06
N CYS A 96 2.32 7.72 9.09
CA CYS A 96 2.22 7.31 10.48
C CYS A 96 0.85 6.72 10.84
N ALA A 97 -0.23 7.23 10.26
CA ALA A 97 -1.57 6.65 10.41
C ALA A 97 -1.68 5.31 9.67
N GLU A 98 -1.18 5.23 8.44
CA GLU A 98 -1.15 3.99 7.65
C GLU A 98 -0.37 2.88 8.36
N GLN A 99 0.81 3.19 8.92
CA GLN A 99 1.62 2.24 9.69
C GLN A 99 0.91 1.71 10.94
N ARG A 100 0.06 2.53 11.57
CA ARG A 100 -0.74 2.13 12.73
C ARG A 100 -2.04 1.40 12.35
N GLY A 101 -2.32 1.25 11.05
CA GLY A 101 -3.56 0.66 10.56
C GLY A 101 -4.77 1.59 10.65
N GLU A 102 -4.56 2.88 10.89
CA GLU A 102 -5.62 3.90 10.91
C GLU A 102 -5.85 4.44 9.50
N TYR A 103 -6.30 3.58 8.59
CA TYR A 103 -6.37 3.90 7.17
C TYR A 103 -7.33 5.05 6.86
N GLU A 104 -8.45 5.14 7.58
CA GLU A 104 -9.42 6.21 7.42
C GLU A 104 -8.82 7.57 7.79
N LYS A 105 -8.02 7.63 8.87
CA LYS A 105 -7.24 8.83 9.24
C LYS A 105 -6.18 9.13 8.18
N ALA A 106 -5.53 8.12 7.63
CA ALA A 106 -4.52 8.26 6.58
C ALA A 106 -5.12 8.88 5.31
N LEU A 107 -6.34 8.47 4.90
CA LEU A 107 -7.03 9.04 3.74
C LEU A 107 -7.17 10.57 3.87
N GLY A 108 -7.70 11.07 4.99
CA GLY A 108 -7.85 12.50 5.22
C GLY A 108 -6.51 13.23 5.15
N LEU A 109 -5.48 12.69 5.80
CA LEU A 109 -4.14 13.29 5.82
C LEU A 109 -3.49 13.35 4.43
N TYR A 110 -3.64 12.30 3.64
CA TYR A 110 -3.14 12.25 2.28
C TYR A 110 -3.89 13.19 1.33
N GLN A 111 -5.20 13.30 1.50
CA GLN A 111 -6.02 14.26 0.77
C GLN A 111 -5.60 15.70 1.10
N ASP A 112 -5.48 16.04 2.38
CA ASP A 112 -5.04 17.37 2.83
C ASP A 112 -3.62 17.68 2.32
N ALA A 113 -2.71 16.69 2.38
CA ALA A 113 -1.36 16.83 1.87
C ALA A 113 -1.35 17.14 0.37
N ALA A 114 -2.15 16.42 -0.42
CA ALA A 114 -2.27 16.65 -1.85
C ALA A 114 -2.82 18.04 -2.17
N GLN A 115 -3.84 18.49 -1.44
CA GLN A 115 -4.39 19.84 -1.59
C GLN A 115 -3.38 20.93 -1.22
N ALA A 116 -2.55 20.68 -0.22
CA ALA A 116 -1.50 21.61 0.21
C ALA A 116 -0.26 21.61 -0.71
N GLY A 117 -0.16 20.67 -1.67
CA GLY A 117 0.91 20.63 -2.69
C GLY A 117 1.90 19.47 -2.56
N ALA A 118 1.60 18.46 -1.74
CA ALA A 118 2.30 17.18 -1.74
C ALA A 118 1.56 16.17 -2.63
N ASN A 119 1.81 16.24 -3.95
CA ASN A 119 1.08 15.47 -4.97
C ASN A 119 1.09 13.95 -4.73
N GLU A 120 2.15 13.39 -4.15
CA GLU A 120 2.25 11.97 -3.76
C GLU A 120 1.23 11.58 -2.67
N GLY A 121 0.57 12.56 -2.04
CA GLY A 121 -0.61 12.33 -1.22
C GLY A 121 -1.69 11.58 -1.99
N ARG A 122 -1.86 11.80 -3.31
CA ARG A 122 -2.83 11.03 -4.12
C ARG A 122 -2.49 9.54 -4.16
N GLU A 123 -1.21 9.21 -4.36
CA GLU A 123 -0.74 7.81 -4.35
C GLU A 123 -0.90 7.18 -2.94
N GLY A 124 -0.65 7.96 -1.89
CA GLY A 124 -0.92 7.55 -0.51
C GLY A 124 -2.39 7.25 -0.25
N PHE A 125 -3.28 8.12 -0.72
CA PHE A 125 -4.74 7.96 -0.62
C PHE A 125 -5.22 6.68 -1.33
N GLU A 126 -4.76 6.45 -2.56
CA GLU A 126 -5.11 5.25 -3.32
C GLU A 126 -4.61 3.98 -2.63
N ARG A 127 -3.38 4.00 -2.11
CA ARG A 127 -2.82 2.87 -1.37
C ARG A 127 -3.61 2.58 -0.09
N ALA A 128 -3.93 3.60 0.70
CA ALA A 128 -4.76 3.45 1.90
C ALA A 128 -6.17 2.90 1.55
N THR A 129 -6.75 3.32 0.42
CA THR A 129 -8.02 2.77 -0.08
C THR A 129 -7.91 1.27 -0.37
N ARG A 130 -6.84 0.83 -1.05
CA ARG A 130 -6.58 -0.59 -1.29
C ARG A 130 -6.39 -1.38 0.01
N LEU A 131 -5.71 -0.79 1.00
CA LEU A 131 -5.51 -1.42 2.32
C LEU A 131 -6.83 -1.62 3.09
N ILE A 132 -7.78 -0.68 2.98
CA ILE A 132 -9.13 -0.83 3.56
C ILE A 132 -9.86 -2.00 2.91
N ALA A 133 -9.88 -2.06 1.57
CA ALA A 133 -10.50 -3.17 0.85
C ALA A 133 -9.84 -4.52 1.21
N GLY A 134 -8.51 -4.57 1.24
CA GLY A 134 -7.74 -5.76 1.63
C GLY A 134 -8.03 -6.21 3.06
N ARG A 135 -8.21 -5.27 4.01
CA ARG A 135 -8.60 -5.58 5.39
C ARG A 135 -10.01 -6.20 5.44
N ALA A 136 -10.98 -5.62 4.76
CA ALA A 136 -12.35 -6.13 4.75
C ALA A 136 -12.43 -7.55 4.15
N ASP A 137 -11.72 -7.77 3.04
CA ASP A 137 -11.61 -9.06 2.36
C ASP A 137 -10.89 -10.11 3.23
N ALA A 138 -9.81 -9.74 3.92
CA ALA A 138 -9.13 -10.62 4.87
C ALA A 138 -10.03 -11.02 6.05
N GLN A 139 -10.85 -10.11 6.57
CA GLN A 139 -11.82 -10.40 7.63
C GLN A 139 -12.90 -11.38 7.17
N GLU A 140 -13.42 -11.20 5.96
CA GLU A 140 -14.44 -12.10 5.39
C GLU A 140 -13.90 -13.52 5.22
N ARG A 141 -12.68 -13.67 4.68
CA ARG A 141 -12.02 -14.97 4.62
C ARG A 141 -11.79 -15.59 5.99
N ALA A 142 -11.40 -14.79 6.99
CA ALA A 142 -11.19 -15.28 8.35
C ALA A 142 -12.48 -15.85 8.96
N LYS A 143 -13.65 -15.26 8.65
CA LYS A 143 -14.96 -15.80 9.06
C LYS A 143 -15.25 -17.12 8.38
N ARG A 144 -15.08 -17.20 7.05
CA ARG A 144 -15.32 -18.43 6.26
C ARG A 144 -14.42 -19.60 6.65
N ARG A 145 -13.22 -19.35 7.18
CA ARG A 145 -12.32 -20.39 7.68
C ARG A 145 -12.69 -20.91 9.07
N ARG A 146 -13.56 -20.21 9.79
CA ARG A 146 -13.96 -20.54 11.18
C ARG A 146 -15.33 -21.21 11.26
N GLY A 147 -16.19 -21.03 10.26
CA GLY A 147 -17.45 -21.77 10.09
C GLY A 147 -17.25 -22.99 9.24
#